data_AF-A0A495ZX40-F1
#
_entry.id   AF-A0A495ZX40-F1
#
_cell.length_a   1.000
_cell.length_b   1.000
_cell.length_c   1.000
_cell.angle_alpha   90.00
_cell.angle_beta   90.00
_cell.angle_gamma   90.00
#
_symmetry.space_group_name_H-M   'P 1'
#
loop_
_entity.id
_entity.type
_entity.pdbx_description
1 polymer ?
#
loop_
_entity_poly.entity_id
_entity_poly.type
_entity_poly.pdbx_seq_one_letter_code
_entity_poly.pdbx_strand_id
1 'polypeptide(L)'
;MIHYGKIKPRVYLETTVISYLVGRQSSDATLASWQQITRQFWEEYVDDFTFVISPVVLTEASQGDPEAAQRRLEVLSHLTVLEFLPEADILTEKLLDAGAVPQSSNPDAQHIAIATVHGVEYLASWNHKHIVNTNKREHISQVCREAGFEPTTICTPAELIREFHMKEDPKTYTDPVIDYTDPMLEECYRMKEEFAAQFNSVEELSAHLRKVQEECRRKGMKVVSYYVPPEKREQQKESEGDATRQKSSTENTSSGKSE
;
A
#
# COMPACT_ATOMS: atom_id res chain seq x y z
N MET A 1 -18.83 20.07 17.18
CA MET A 1 -18.84 20.41 15.74
C MET A 1 -17.39 20.70 15.37
N ILE A 2 -16.67 19.67 14.92
CA ILE A 2 -15.22 19.77 14.69
C ILE A 2 -15.03 20.48 13.34
N HIS A 3 -14.37 21.63 13.35
CA HIS A 3 -13.97 22.32 12.13
C HIS A 3 -12.94 21.44 11.40
N TYR A 4 -13.37 20.73 10.35
CA TYR A 4 -12.45 20.27 9.32
C TYR A 4 -11.97 21.51 8.56
N GLY A 5 -10.96 22.19 9.10
CA GLY A 5 -10.09 22.99 8.24
C GLY A 5 -9.58 22.04 7.15
N LYS A 6 -9.68 22.42 5.88
CA LYS A 6 -9.15 21.67 4.73
C LYS A 6 -7.63 21.48 4.90
N ILE A 7 -7.22 20.49 5.68
CA ILE A 7 -5.83 20.06 5.76
C ILE A 7 -5.60 19.25 4.49
N LYS A 8 -4.80 19.80 3.56
CA LYS A 8 -4.35 19.07 2.38
C LYS A 8 -3.42 17.95 2.85
N PRO A 9 -3.72 16.67 2.57
CA PRO A 9 -2.80 15.59 2.91
C PRO A 9 -1.47 15.78 2.17
N ARG A 10 -0.36 15.41 2.83
CA ARG A 10 0.96 15.41 2.20
C ARG A 10 1.14 14.13 1.41
N VAL A 11 1.70 14.27 0.22
CA VAL A 11 2.01 13.14 -0.66
C VAL A 11 3.48 13.20 -1.00
N TYR A 12 4.20 12.17 -0.57
CA TYR A 12 5.57 11.93 -0.96
C TYR A 12 5.59 11.41 -2.40
N LEU A 13 6.29 12.11 -3.30
CA LEU A 13 6.44 11.68 -4.68
C LEU A 13 7.75 10.92 -4.86
N GLU A 14 7.65 9.64 -5.18
CA GLU A 14 8.80 8.82 -5.57
C GLU A 14 9.20 9.13 -7.03
N THR A 15 10.49 8.95 -7.35
CA THR A 15 11.12 9.36 -8.61
C THR A 15 10.42 8.84 -9.86
N THR A 16 9.83 7.64 -9.82
CA THR A 16 9.06 7.11 -10.96
C THR A 16 7.89 8.02 -11.32
N VAL A 17 7.16 8.61 -10.35
CA VAL A 17 6.03 9.51 -10.63
C VAL A 17 6.50 10.68 -11.47
N ILE A 18 7.59 11.33 -11.09
CA ILE A 18 8.15 12.45 -11.85
C ILE A 18 8.66 12.00 -13.22
N SER A 19 9.22 10.80 -13.32
CA SER A 19 9.68 10.23 -14.59
C SER A 19 8.53 9.94 -15.56
N TYR A 20 7.38 9.47 -15.06
CA TYR A 20 6.17 9.27 -15.88
C TYR A 20 5.52 10.61 -16.29
N LEU A 21 5.66 11.65 -15.46
CA LEU A 21 5.15 12.99 -15.76
C LEU A 21 5.87 13.63 -16.96
N VAL A 22 7.21 13.64 -16.95
CA VAL A 22 8.03 14.35 -17.96
C VAL A 22 8.62 13.46 -19.05
N GLY A 23 8.33 12.16 -18.98
CA GLY A 23 8.78 11.18 -19.94
C GLY A 23 8.19 11.44 -21.34
N ARG A 24 8.97 11.16 -22.38
CA ARG A 24 8.45 11.15 -23.76
C ARG A 24 7.32 10.13 -23.84
N GLN A 25 6.30 10.41 -24.65
CA GLN A 25 5.15 9.52 -24.79
C GLN A 25 5.61 8.11 -25.18
N SER A 26 5.20 7.12 -24.39
CA SER A 26 5.50 5.72 -24.65
C SER A 26 4.62 5.17 -25.77
N SER A 27 5.18 4.27 -26.59
CA SER A 27 4.40 3.45 -27.53
C SER A 27 3.77 2.22 -26.86
N ASP A 28 4.22 1.85 -25.66
CA ASP A 28 3.59 0.81 -24.84
C ASP A 28 2.30 1.37 -24.21
N ALA A 29 1.18 0.70 -24.45
CA ALA A 29 -0.14 1.15 -24.00
C ALA A 29 -0.27 1.25 -22.47
N THR A 30 0.37 0.35 -21.73
CA THR A 30 0.34 0.36 -20.26
C THR A 30 1.12 1.56 -19.73
N LEU A 31 2.34 1.75 -20.24
CA LEU A 31 3.18 2.88 -19.84
C LEU A 31 2.55 4.21 -20.25
N ALA A 32 1.95 4.30 -21.44
CA ALA A 32 1.23 5.49 -21.90
C ALA A 32 0.05 5.83 -20.99
N SER A 33 -0.68 4.82 -20.50
CA SER A 33 -1.74 4.99 -19.51
C SER A 33 -1.21 5.54 -18.19
N TRP A 34 -0.11 5.01 -17.65
CA TRP A 34 0.49 5.54 -16.42
C TRP A 34 0.99 6.97 -16.59
N GLN A 35 1.55 7.32 -17.74
CA GLN A 35 1.91 8.70 -18.08
C GLN A 35 0.69 9.63 -18.10
N GLN A 36 -0.43 9.18 -18.67
CA GLN A 36 -1.68 9.95 -18.70
C GLN A 36 -2.24 10.16 -17.30
N ILE A 37 -2.34 9.10 -16.49
CA ILE A 37 -2.81 9.17 -15.10
C ILE A 37 -1.91 10.09 -14.28
N THR A 38 -0.60 10.05 -14.49
CA THR A 38 0.34 10.92 -13.78
C THR A 38 0.15 12.38 -14.16
N ARG A 39 -0.09 12.69 -15.43
CA ARG A 39 -0.42 14.04 -15.88
C ARG A 39 -1.74 14.53 -15.27
N GLN A 40 -2.77 13.68 -15.28
CA GLN A 40 -4.04 13.98 -14.62
C GLN A 40 -3.84 14.27 -13.14
N PHE A 41 -3.11 13.41 -12.43
CA PHE A 41 -2.78 13.59 -11.02
C PHE A 41 -2.09 14.93 -10.75
N TRP A 42 -1.17 15.32 -11.64
CA TRP A 42 -0.42 16.56 -11.51
C TRP A 42 -1.24 17.81 -11.86
N GLU A 43 -2.07 17.75 -12.89
CA GLU A 43 -2.82 18.91 -13.39
C GLU A 43 -4.10 19.17 -12.60
N GLU A 44 -4.79 18.13 -12.18
CA GLU A 44 -6.12 18.24 -11.55
C GLU A 44 -6.05 18.29 -10.01
N TYR A 45 -5.06 17.64 -9.39
CA TYR A 45 -5.03 17.45 -7.92
C TYR A 45 -3.90 18.20 -7.20
N VAL A 46 -3.13 19.03 -7.91
CA VAL A 46 -2.05 19.83 -7.29
C VAL A 46 -2.58 20.75 -6.19
N ASP A 47 -3.83 21.20 -6.31
CA ASP A 47 -4.48 22.04 -5.32
C ASP A 47 -5.14 21.25 -4.17
N ASP A 48 -5.17 19.92 -4.23
CA ASP A 48 -5.76 19.08 -3.19
C ASP A 48 -4.72 18.49 -2.24
N PHE A 49 -3.47 18.39 -2.68
CA PHE A 49 -2.37 17.78 -1.96
C PHE A 49 -1.23 18.75 -1.65
N THR A 50 -0.42 18.40 -0.65
CA THR A 50 0.89 19.03 -0.44
C THR A 50 1.98 18.06 -0.92
N PHE A 51 2.52 18.30 -2.11
CA PHE A 51 3.57 17.44 -2.66
C PHE A 51 4.93 17.69 -2.01
N VAL A 52 5.56 16.62 -1.55
CA VAL A 52 6.87 16.62 -0.91
C VAL A 52 7.79 15.58 -1.55
N ILE A 53 9.09 15.83 -1.49
CA ILE A 53 10.14 14.95 -2.02
C ILE A 53 11.28 14.83 -1.00
N SER A 54 12.30 14.01 -1.29
CA SER A 54 13.51 13.92 -0.45
C SER A 54 14.78 14.08 -1.27
N PRO A 55 15.95 14.19 -0.61
CA PRO A 55 17.25 14.13 -1.27
C PRO A 55 17.47 12.86 -2.10
N VAL A 56 16.81 11.74 -1.76
CA VAL A 56 16.87 10.50 -2.56
C VAL A 56 16.26 10.74 -3.93
N VAL A 57 15.09 11.38 -3.99
CA VAL A 57 14.39 11.71 -5.25
C VAL A 57 15.23 12.62 -6.13
N LEU A 58 15.84 13.66 -5.55
CA LEU A 58 16.73 14.57 -6.28
C LEU A 58 17.95 13.84 -6.85
N THR A 59 18.56 12.96 -6.04
CA THR A 59 19.74 12.19 -6.41
C THR A 59 19.45 11.22 -7.56
N GLU A 60 18.32 10.52 -7.50
CA GLU A 60 17.90 9.61 -8.56
C GLU A 60 17.47 10.36 -9.83
N ALA A 61 16.71 11.44 -9.67
CA ALA A 61 16.20 12.23 -10.79
C ALA A 61 17.34 12.86 -11.61
N SER A 62 18.49 13.15 -11.00
CA SER A 62 19.65 13.70 -11.70
C SER A 62 20.45 12.68 -12.52
N GLN A 63 20.15 11.39 -12.43
CA GLN A 63 20.89 10.33 -13.14
C GLN A 63 20.32 10.04 -14.53
N GLY A 64 21.11 9.34 -15.35
CA GLY A 64 20.71 8.83 -16.65
C GLY A 64 20.83 9.85 -17.77
N ASP A 65 19.88 9.84 -18.70
CA ASP A 65 19.87 10.75 -19.85
C ASP A 65 19.81 12.22 -19.42
N PRO A 66 20.75 13.09 -19.87
CA PRO A 66 20.83 14.48 -19.41
C PRO A 66 19.57 15.31 -19.67
N GLU A 67 18.92 15.14 -20.83
CA GLU A 67 17.70 15.88 -21.14
C GLU A 67 16.54 15.43 -20.24
N ALA A 68 16.40 14.13 -20.00
CA ALA A 68 15.40 13.59 -19.09
C ALA A 68 15.65 14.03 -17.64
N ALA A 69 16.90 14.01 -17.19
CA ALA A 69 17.29 14.48 -15.87
C ALA A 69 16.96 15.97 -15.69
N GLN A 70 17.29 16.80 -16.67
CA GLN A 70 16.95 18.22 -16.65
C GLN A 70 15.44 18.44 -16.50
N ARG A 71 14.60 17.79 -17.32
CA ARG A 71 13.14 17.93 -17.22
C ARG A 71 12.58 17.50 -15.86
N ARG A 72 13.12 16.43 -15.26
CA ARG A 72 12.70 16.00 -13.91
C ARG A 72 13.09 17.05 -12.86
N LEU A 73 14.33 17.54 -12.91
CA LEU A 73 14.83 18.53 -11.95
C LEU A 73 14.10 19.88 -12.06
N GLU A 74 13.68 20.29 -13.26
CA GLU A 74 12.86 21.49 -13.47
C GLU A 74 11.54 21.39 -12.69
N VAL A 75 10.82 20.26 -12.80
CA VAL A 75 9.59 20.00 -12.03
C VAL A 75 9.86 19.99 -10.52
N LEU A 76 10.91 19.27 -10.09
CA LEU A 76 11.24 19.09 -8.68
C LEU A 76 11.67 20.39 -7.98
N SER A 77 12.18 21.37 -8.72
CA SER A 77 12.73 22.62 -8.17
C SER A 77 11.72 23.49 -7.40
N HIS A 78 10.43 23.25 -7.60
CA HIS A 78 9.34 23.97 -6.95
C HIS A 78 8.74 23.24 -5.75
N LEU A 79 9.20 22.01 -5.46
CA LEU A 79 8.63 21.17 -4.42
C LEU A 79 9.36 21.30 -3.09
N THR A 80 8.64 21.01 -2.01
CA THR A 80 9.21 20.97 -0.67
C THR A 80 10.09 19.73 -0.51
N VAL A 81 11.34 19.93 -0.12
CA VAL A 81 12.29 18.83 0.16
C VAL A 81 12.31 18.54 1.65
N LEU A 82 12.02 17.30 2.02
CA LEU A 82 12.10 16.81 3.40
C LEU A 82 13.56 16.69 3.85
N GLU A 83 13.80 16.95 5.14
CA GLU A 83 15.10 16.73 5.76
C GLU A 83 15.46 15.25 5.80
N PHE A 84 16.74 14.92 5.65
CA PHE A 84 17.24 13.57 5.84
C PHE A 84 17.58 13.36 7.31
N LEU A 85 16.77 12.56 8.02
CA LEU A 85 16.85 12.36 9.46
C LEU A 85 17.54 11.02 9.80
N PRO A 86 18.33 10.92 10.90
CA PRO A 86 18.94 9.66 11.32
C PRO A 86 17.94 8.52 11.55
N GLU A 87 16.72 8.85 11.98
CA GLU A 87 15.63 7.90 12.14
C GLU A 87 15.25 7.21 10.83
N ALA A 88 15.40 7.89 9.69
CA ALA A 88 15.15 7.32 8.38
C ALA A 88 16.21 6.28 8.01
N ASP A 89 17.49 6.46 8.39
CA ASP A 89 18.53 5.44 8.22
C ASP A 89 18.21 4.19 9.04
N ILE A 90 17.86 4.38 10.33
CA ILE A 90 17.50 3.29 11.23
C ILE A 90 16.30 2.50 10.68
N LEU A 91 15.26 3.20 10.20
CA LEU A 91 14.08 2.55 9.64
C LEU A 91 14.39 1.86 8.30
N THR A 92 15.29 2.43 7.48
CA THR A 92 15.77 1.82 6.24
C THR A 92 16.42 0.47 6.52
N GLU A 93 17.35 0.42 7.48
CA GLU A 93 18.03 -0.83 7.87
C GLU A 93 17.02 -1.89 8.34
N LYS A 94 16.06 -1.50 9.20
CA LYS A 94 15.01 -2.42 9.67
C LYS A 94 14.15 -2.99 8.52
N LEU A 95 13.79 -2.16 7.55
CA LEU A 95 13.01 -2.60 6.38
C LEU A 95 13.78 -3.62 5.52
N LEU A 96 15.09 -3.43 5.38
CA LEU A 96 15.96 -4.34 4.64
C LEU A 96 16.17 -5.65 5.41
N ASP A 97 16.48 -5.57 6.71
CA ASP A 97 16.79 -6.73 7.56
C ASP A 97 15.58 -7.64 7.77
N ALA A 98 14.38 -7.06 7.87
CA ALA A 98 13.13 -7.81 7.92
C ALA A 98 12.75 -8.44 6.57
N GLY A 99 13.43 -8.06 5.47
CA GLY A 99 13.09 -8.50 4.12
C GLY A 99 11.82 -7.86 3.56
N ALA A 100 11.32 -6.80 4.18
CA ALA A 100 10.18 -6.01 3.70
C ALA A 100 10.51 -5.39 2.33
N VAL A 101 11.76 -4.94 2.17
CA VAL A 101 12.37 -4.50 0.91
C VAL A 101 13.61 -5.34 0.64
N PRO A 102 13.94 -5.71 -0.62
CA PRO A 102 15.15 -6.48 -0.89
C PRO A 102 16.42 -5.75 -0.45
N GLN A 103 17.39 -6.49 0.09
CA GLN A 103 18.69 -5.95 0.52
C GLN A 103 19.44 -5.18 -0.57
N SER A 104 19.24 -5.52 -1.85
CA SER A 104 19.84 -4.81 -2.99
C SER A 104 19.09 -3.53 -3.40
N SER A 105 17.99 -3.20 -2.74
CA SER A 105 17.09 -2.07 -3.05
C SER A 105 17.08 -1.03 -1.92
N ASN A 106 18.27 -0.61 -1.47
CA ASN A 106 18.38 0.40 -0.41
C ASN A 106 17.63 1.72 -0.72
N PRO A 107 17.69 2.31 -1.94
CA PRO A 107 16.95 3.53 -2.25
C PRO A 107 15.42 3.38 -2.12
N ASP A 108 14.87 2.22 -2.51
CA ASP A 108 13.43 1.93 -2.36
C ASP A 108 13.02 1.93 -0.88
N ALA A 109 13.87 1.38 0.00
CA ALA A 109 13.65 1.39 1.44
C ALA A 109 13.77 2.80 2.03
N GLN A 110 14.72 3.62 1.54
CA GLN A 110 14.87 5.01 1.97
C GLN A 110 13.64 5.86 1.63
N HIS A 111 13.03 5.69 0.45
CA HIS A 111 11.79 6.38 0.11
C HIS A 111 10.68 6.11 1.14
N ILE A 112 10.47 4.84 1.49
CA ILE A 112 9.47 4.41 2.47
C ILE A 112 9.81 4.97 3.85
N ALA A 113 11.07 4.85 4.27
CA ALA A 113 11.53 5.26 5.58
C ALA A 113 11.39 6.78 5.78
N ILE A 114 11.84 7.59 4.82
CA ILE A 114 11.75 9.06 4.90
C ILE A 114 10.29 9.50 4.95
N ALA A 115 9.44 8.98 4.08
CA ALA A 115 8.01 9.31 4.09
C ALA A 115 7.34 8.95 5.42
N THR A 116 7.67 7.77 5.97
CA THR A 116 7.13 7.27 7.24
C THR A 116 7.61 8.09 8.44
N VAL A 117 8.90 8.39 8.54
CA VAL A 117 9.49 9.16 9.65
C VAL A 117 8.94 10.58 9.73
N HIS A 118 8.71 11.22 8.57
CA HIS A 118 8.10 12.56 8.51
C HIS A 118 6.57 12.54 8.70
N GLY A 119 5.98 11.36 8.91
CA GLY A 119 4.55 11.16 9.06
C GLY A 119 3.77 11.62 7.84
N VAL A 120 4.32 11.44 6.63
CA VAL A 120 3.64 11.78 5.38
C VAL A 120 2.49 10.81 5.17
N GLU A 121 1.31 11.32 4.86
CA GLU A 121 0.10 10.51 4.79
C GLU A 121 0.15 9.49 3.64
N TYR A 122 0.67 9.89 2.47
CA TYR A 122 0.75 9.04 1.28
C TYR A 122 2.15 9.01 0.67
N LEU A 123 2.57 7.84 0.19
CA LEU A 123 3.72 7.65 -0.70
C LEU A 123 3.21 7.21 -2.06
N ALA A 124 3.33 8.08 -3.07
CA ALA A 124 2.93 7.81 -4.44
C ALA A 124 4.12 7.28 -5.26
N SER A 125 3.94 6.11 -5.90
CA SER A 125 4.97 5.46 -6.72
C SER A 125 4.34 4.61 -7.83
N TRP A 126 5.08 4.37 -8.92
CA TRP A 126 4.78 3.35 -9.94
C TRP A 126 5.71 2.13 -9.83
N ASN A 127 6.61 2.06 -8.84
CA ASN A 127 7.49 0.92 -8.61
C ASN A 127 6.72 -0.25 -7.98
N HIS A 128 6.00 -1.00 -8.81
CA HIS A 128 5.26 -2.22 -8.44
C HIS A 128 6.15 -3.38 -7.97
N LYS A 129 7.45 -3.31 -8.24
CA LYS A 129 8.38 -4.40 -7.94
C LYS A 129 8.81 -4.39 -6.46
N HIS A 130 9.10 -3.20 -5.93
CA HIS A 130 9.76 -3.06 -4.63
C HIS A 130 8.96 -2.23 -3.62
N ILE A 131 8.18 -1.25 -4.07
CA ILE A 131 7.46 -0.32 -3.19
C ILE A 131 5.96 -0.65 -3.16
N VAL A 132 5.32 -0.59 -4.32
CA VAL A 132 3.85 -0.63 -4.49
C VAL A 132 3.30 -2.06 -4.48
N ASN A 133 4.13 -3.05 -4.18
CA ASN A 133 3.74 -4.47 -4.17
C ASN A 133 2.76 -4.78 -3.03
N THR A 134 1.52 -5.13 -3.35
CA THR A 134 0.45 -5.40 -2.38
C THR A 134 0.84 -6.43 -1.32
N ASN A 135 1.57 -7.50 -1.69
CA ASN A 135 1.99 -8.54 -0.74
C ASN A 135 3.04 -8.03 0.25
N LYS A 136 3.76 -6.95 -0.09
CA LYS A 136 4.79 -6.35 0.75
C LYS A 136 4.30 -5.17 1.58
N ARG A 137 3.25 -4.47 1.14
CA ARG A 137 2.71 -3.29 1.86
C ARG A 137 2.36 -3.61 3.31
N GLU A 138 1.74 -4.77 3.57
CA GLU A 138 1.42 -5.21 4.94
C GLU A 138 2.68 -5.47 5.76
N HIS A 139 3.68 -6.15 5.19
CA HIS A 139 4.95 -6.42 5.86
C HIS A 139 5.70 -5.11 6.17
N ILE A 140 5.80 -4.21 5.19
CA ILE A 140 6.37 -2.86 5.37
C ILE A 140 5.66 -2.15 6.52
N SER A 141 4.32 -2.16 6.51
CA SER A 141 3.51 -1.52 7.55
C SER A 141 3.76 -2.11 8.94
N GLN A 142 3.93 -3.43 9.03
CA GLN A 142 4.26 -4.11 10.28
C GLN A 142 5.63 -3.67 10.80
N VAL A 143 6.67 -3.66 9.95
CA VAL A 143 8.02 -3.26 10.34
C VAL A 143 8.06 -1.80 10.80
N CYS A 144 7.35 -0.90 10.12
CA CYS A 144 7.23 0.50 10.55
C CYS A 144 6.62 0.61 11.95
N ARG A 145 5.53 -0.13 12.23
CA ARG A 145 4.86 -0.12 13.55
C ARG A 145 5.74 -0.71 14.63
N GLU A 146 6.44 -1.82 14.36
CA GLU A 146 7.41 -2.43 15.27
C GLU A 146 8.60 -1.49 15.56
N ALA A 147 8.94 -0.64 14.60
CA ALA A 147 9.94 0.41 14.77
C ALA A 147 9.43 1.67 15.50
N GLY A 148 8.12 1.75 15.81
CA GLY A 148 7.52 2.86 16.55
C GLY A 148 6.95 3.99 15.67
N PHE A 149 6.80 3.77 14.36
CA PHE A 149 6.26 4.75 13.42
C PHE A 149 4.89 4.33 12.88
N GLU A 150 4.02 5.31 12.60
CA GLU A 150 2.81 5.05 11.82
C GLU A 150 3.19 4.97 10.33
N PRO A 151 2.94 3.84 9.64
CA PRO A 151 3.31 3.68 8.24
C PRO A 151 2.58 4.66 7.32
N THR A 152 3.32 5.20 6.35
CA THR A 152 2.72 5.95 5.24
C THR A 152 1.86 5.03 4.36
N THR A 153 0.79 5.57 3.78
CA THR A 153 -0.04 4.81 2.84
C THR A 153 0.63 4.75 1.47
N ILE A 154 1.19 3.59 1.12
CA ILE A 154 1.82 3.36 -0.19
C ILE A 154 0.74 3.12 -1.25
N CYS A 155 0.76 3.92 -2.32
CA CYS A 155 -0.21 3.85 -3.41
C CYS A 155 0.40 4.27 -4.76
N THR A 156 -0.30 3.94 -5.83
CA THR A 156 -0.12 4.55 -7.15
C THR A 156 -0.89 5.88 -7.24
N PRO A 157 -0.51 6.80 -8.14
CA PRO A 157 -1.35 7.95 -8.46
C PRO A 157 -2.79 7.58 -8.81
N ALA A 158 -3.00 6.45 -9.51
CA ALA A 158 -4.35 5.95 -9.84
C ALA A 158 -5.17 5.57 -8.60
N GLU A 159 -4.56 4.87 -7.64
CA GLU A 159 -5.21 4.51 -6.37
C GLU A 159 -5.55 5.76 -5.57
N LEU A 160 -4.64 6.75 -5.53
CA LEU A 160 -4.82 7.97 -4.76
C LEU A 160 -5.96 8.85 -5.32
N ILE A 161 -6.02 9.03 -6.64
CA ILE A 161 -7.13 9.74 -7.31
C ILE A 161 -8.47 9.08 -6.95
N ARG A 162 -8.56 7.75 -7.05
CA ARG A 162 -9.78 7.00 -6.74
C ARG A 162 -10.19 7.18 -5.28
N GLU A 163 -9.24 7.06 -4.35
CA GLU A 163 -9.51 7.24 -2.92
C GLU A 163 -10.00 8.67 -2.62
N PHE A 164 -9.40 9.68 -3.26
CA PHE A 164 -9.80 11.07 -3.06
C PHE A 164 -11.21 11.33 -3.58
N HIS A 165 -11.55 10.85 -4.78
CA HIS A 165 -12.91 10.92 -5.33
C HIS A 165 -13.96 10.24 -4.46
N MET A 166 -13.63 9.09 -3.84
CA MET A 166 -14.55 8.39 -2.94
C MET A 166 -14.79 9.13 -1.61
N LYS A 167 -13.89 10.05 -1.21
CA LYS A 167 -14.01 10.84 0.02
C LYS A 167 -14.78 12.16 -0.19
N GLU A 168 -14.92 12.63 -1.42
CA GLU A 168 -15.82 13.75 -1.74
C GLU A 168 -17.28 13.27 -1.70
N ASP A 169 -18.22 14.16 -1.33
CA ASP A 169 -19.64 13.80 -1.19
C ASP A 169 -20.16 13.24 -2.53
N PRO A 170 -20.67 11.99 -2.58
CA PRO A 170 -21.15 11.37 -3.82
C PRO A 170 -22.21 12.21 -4.54
N LYS A 171 -22.89 13.11 -3.83
CA LYS A 171 -23.90 14.03 -4.38
C LYS A 171 -23.32 15.27 -5.06
N THR A 172 -22.07 15.61 -4.81
CA THR A 172 -21.36 16.72 -5.48
C THR A 172 -20.57 16.27 -6.70
N TYR A 173 -20.51 14.96 -6.96
CA TYR A 173 -19.86 14.38 -8.12
C TYR A 173 -20.75 14.52 -9.36
N THR A 174 -20.46 15.52 -10.20
CA THR A 174 -20.97 15.61 -11.57
C THR A 174 -19.79 15.72 -12.53
N ASP A 175 -19.10 14.62 -12.76
CA ASP A 175 -18.17 14.50 -13.88
C ASP A 175 -18.99 14.26 -15.18
N PRO A 176 -18.88 15.10 -16.21
CA PRO A 176 -19.65 14.94 -17.45
C PRO A 176 -19.26 13.71 -18.29
N VAL A 177 -18.19 12.98 -17.96
CA VAL A 177 -17.72 11.84 -18.76
C VAL A 177 -18.01 10.48 -18.13
N ILE A 178 -18.27 10.40 -16.82
CA ILE A 178 -18.51 9.12 -16.15
C ILE A 178 -19.64 9.25 -15.10
N ASP A 179 -20.88 9.19 -15.58
CA ASP A 179 -22.04 8.79 -14.77
C ASP A 179 -21.93 7.28 -14.48
N TYR A 180 -21.09 6.88 -13.54
CA TYR A 180 -21.18 5.55 -12.93
C TYR A 180 -22.27 5.58 -11.87
N THR A 181 -23.53 5.73 -12.29
CA THR A 181 -24.59 5.00 -11.61
C THR A 181 -24.35 3.53 -11.94
N ASP A 182 -23.50 2.82 -11.18
CA ASP A 182 -23.25 1.39 -11.38
C ASP A 182 -24.53 0.64 -11.00
N PRO A 183 -25.32 0.16 -11.98
CA PRO A 183 -26.60 -0.46 -11.68
C PRO A 183 -26.43 -1.76 -10.88
N MET A 184 -25.25 -2.39 -10.95
CA MET A 184 -24.93 -3.58 -10.16
C MET A 184 -24.64 -3.21 -8.70
N LEU A 185 -23.99 -2.08 -8.47
CA LEU A 185 -23.69 -1.62 -7.10
C LEU A 185 -24.96 -1.15 -6.39
N GLU A 186 -25.84 -0.43 -7.09
CA GLU A 186 -27.15 -0.02 -6.58
C GLU A 186 -28.05 -1.22 -6.27
N GLU A 187 -28.05 -2.23 -7.15
CA GLU A 187 -28.73 -3.50 -6.86
C GLU A 187 -28.15 -4.17 -5.61
N CYS A 188 -26.83 -4.17 -5.43
CA CYS A 188 -26.19 -4.68 -4.22
C CYS A 188 -26.58 -3.92 -2.95
N TYR A 189 -26.70 -2.59 -3.00
CA TYR A 189 -27.15 -1.81 -1.86
C TYR A 189 -28.59 -2.13 -1.50
N ARG A 190 -29.50 -2.14 -2.48
CA ARG A 190 -30.90 -2.52 -2.26
C ARG A 190 -31.03 -3.93 -1.65
N MET A 191 -30.29 -4.91 -2.19
CA MET A 191 -30.27 -6.27 -1.63
C MET A 191 -29.81 -6.30 -0.17
N LYS A 192 -28.76 -5.53 0.17
CA LYS A 192 -28.24 -5.46 1.55
C LYS A 192 -29.23 -4.77 2.50
N GLU A 193 -29.90 -3.73 2.05
CA GLU A 193 -30.94 -3.03 2.83
C GLU A 193 -32.15 -3.92 3.06
N GLU A 194 -32.67 -4.58 2.01
CA GLU A 194 -33.78 -5.54 2.11
C GLU A 194 -33.43 -6.73 3.01
N PHE A 195 -32.18 -7.21 2.96
CA PHE A 195 -31.71 -8.26 3.85
C PHE A 195 -31.57 -7.78 5.29
N ALA A 196 -31.00 -6.59 5.52
CA ALA A 196 -30.85 -6.03 6.86
C ALA A 196 -32.21 -5.74 7.51
N ALA A 197 -33.19 -5.26 6.74
CA ALA A 197 -34.55 -4.96 7.20
C ALA A 197 -35.32 -6.21 7.68
N GLN A 198 -34.86 -7.43 7.35
CA GLN A 198 -35.47 -8.67 7.83
C GLN A 198 -35.12 -9.00 9.28
N PHE A 199 -34.14 -8.31 9.89
CA PHE A 199 -33.63 -8.63 11.21
C PHE A 199 -33.66 -7.42 12.13
N ASN A 200 -34.15 -7.61 13.36
CA ASN A 200 -34.24 -6.53 14.36
C ASN A 200 -33.01 -6.49 15.29
N SER A 201 -32.15 -7.52 15.25
CA SER A 201 -30.91 -7.56 16.02
C SER A 201 -29.81 -8.39 15.34
N VAL A 202 -28.58 -8.19 15.81
CA VAL A 202 -27.40 -8.95 15.34
C VAL A 202 -27.51 -10.43 15.72
N GLU A 203 -28.13 -10.75 16.85
CA GLU A 203 -28.38 -12.13 17.28
C GLU A 203 -29.34 -12.86 16.33
N GLU A 204 -30.40 -12.18 15.89
CA GLU A 204 -31.39 -12.73 14.95
C GLU A 204 -30.76 -13.02 13.59
N LEU A 205 -30.00 -12.05 13.07
CA LEU A 205 -29.20 -12.21 11.85
C LEU A 205 -28.21 -13.37 11.98
N SER A 206 -27.47 -13.45 13.10
CA SER A 206 -26.50 -14.52 13.35
C SER A 206 -27.16 -15.90 13.40
N ALA A 207 -28.36 -16.01 13.99
CA ALA A 207 -29.12 -17.25 14.02
C ALA A 207 -29.58 -17.66 12.61
N HIS A 208 -30.02 -16.72 11.79
CA HIS A 208 -30.34 -16.97 10.38
C HIS A 208 -29.12 -17.45 9.60
N LEU A 209 -27.98 -16.76 9.70
CA LEU A 209 -26.74 -17.12 9.00
C LEU A 209 -26.22 -18.51 9.39
N ARG A 210 -26.37 -18.92 10.66
CA ARG A 210 -26.04 -20.30 11.09
C ARG A 210 -26.92 -21.35 10.40
N LYS A 211 -28.23 -21.09 10.27
CA LYS A 211 -29.14 -21.99 9.54
C LYS A 211 -28.75 -22.09 8.06
N VAL A 212 -28.42 -20.96 7.43
CA VAL A 212 -27.91 -20.93 6.04
C VAL A 212 -26.64 -21.77 5.91
N GLN A 213 -25.70 -21.64 6.86
CA GLN A 213 -24.47 -22.42 6.88
C GLN A 213 -24.71 -23.94 7.01
N GLU A 214 -25.69 -24.36 7.81
CA GLU A 214 -26.11 -25.76 7.90
C GLU A 214 -26.73 -26.24 6.59
N GLU A 215 -27.55 -25.41 5.93
CA GLU A 215 -28.13 -25.75 4.65
C GLU A 215 -27.07 -25.87 3.55
N CYS A 216 -26.05 -25.00 3.55
CA CYS A 216 -24.88 -25.12 2.67
C CYS A 216 -24.20 -26.47 2.85
N ARG A 217 -23.97 -26.92 4.09
CA ARG A 217 -23.40 -28.25 4.37
C ARG A 217 -24.30 -29.37 3.82
N ARG A 218 -25.62 -29.27 4.03
CA ARG A 218 -26.60 -30.25 3.53
C ARG A 218 -26.61 -30.33 2.00
N LYS A 219 -26.39 -29.20 1.32
CA LYS A 219 -26.27 -29.10 -0.15
C LYS A 219 -24.90 -29.55 -0.67
N GLY A 220 -23.99 -30.02 0.20
CA GLY A 220 -22.64 -30.45 -0.18
C GLY A 220 -21.67 -29.30 -0.46
N MET A 221 -22.02 -28.06 -0.09
CA MET A 221 -21.11 -26.93 -0.21
C MET A 221 -20.02 -27.01 0.86
N LYS A 222 -18.79 -26.64 0.48
CA LYS A 222 -17.65 -26.64 1.38
C LYS A 222 -17.74 -25.47 2.36
N VAL A 223 -17.91 -25.78 3.64
CA VAL A 223 -17.93 -24.80 4.74
C VAL A 223 -16.71 -25.04 5.64
N VAL A 224 -15.80 -24.07 5.71
CA VAL A 224 -14.52 -24.16 6.43
C VAL A 224 -14.32 -22.97 7.37
N SER A 225 -13.50 -23.15 8.41
CA SER A 225 -12.98 -22.06 9.24
C SER A 225 -11.46 -22.01 9.09
N TYR A 226 -10.94 -20.82 8.77
CA TYR A 226 -9.50 -20.53 8.79
C TYR A 226 -9.05 -19.83 10.08
N TYR A 227 -9.98 -19.61 11.02
CA TYR A 227 -9.66 -18.96 12.28
C TYR A 227 -8.89 -19.90 13.20
N VAL A 228 -7.68 -19.48 13.59
CA VAL A 228 -6.88 -20.11 14.65
C VAL A 228 -6.96 -19.25 15.91
N PRO A 229 -7.51 -19.76 17.02
CA PRO A 229 -7.56 -19.07 18.30
C PRO A 229 -6.16 -18.66 18.80
N PRO A 230 -6.00 -17.52 19.49
CA PRO A 230 -4.71 -17.05 19.98
C PRO A 230 -3.93 -18.10 20.79
N GLU A 231 -4.61 -18.83 21.67
CA GLU A 231 -4.07 -19.91 22.51
C GLU A 231 -3.41 -21.05 21.70
N LYS A 232 -3.86 -21.27 20.46
CA LYS A 232 -3.31 -22.28 19.56
C LYS A 232 -2.23 -21.75 18.62
N ARG A 233 -2.06 -20.43 18.53
CA ARG A 233 -0.99 -19.80 17.73
C ARG A 233 0.38 -19.94 18.41
N GLU A 234 0.41 -19.97 19.75
CA GLU A 234 1.64 -20.17 20.53
C GLU A 234 2.18 -21.60 20.40
N GLN A 235 1.28 -22.60 20.44
CA GLN A 235 1.64 -24.02 20.27
C GLN A 235 2.14 -24.35 18.86
N GLN A 236 1.67 -23.63 17.83
CA GLN A 236 2.19 -23.78 16.46
C GLN A 236 3.61 -23.20 16.32
N LYS A 237 3.90 -22.05 16.94
CA LYS A 237 5.26 -21.47 16.96
C LYS A 237 6.28 -22.37 17.66
N GLU A 238 5.90 -23.05 18.75
CA GLU A 238 6.78 -24.02 19.42
C GLU A 238 7.04 -25.27 18.57
N SER A 239 6.03 -25.78 17.86
CA SER A 239 6.19 -26.96 16.99
C SER A 239 7.04 -26.71 15.73
N GLU A 240 6.98 -25.51 15.15
CA GLU A 240 7.83 -25.13 14.01
C GLU A 240 9.26 -24.76 14.45
N GLY A 241 9.42 -24.19 15.64
CA GLY A 241 10.74 -23.96 16.26
C GLY A 241 11.49 -25.26 16.57
N ASP A 242 10.79 -26.30 17.07
CA ASP A 242 11.41 -27.59 17.39
C ASP A 242 11.76 -28.41 16.13
N ALA A 243 10.93 -28.34 15.07
CA ALA A 243 11.23 -28.94 13.77
C ALA A 243 12.46 -28.31 13.07
N THR A 244 12.69 -27.01 13.29
CA THR A 244 13.88 -26.30 12.78
C THR A 244 15.13 -26.65 13.59
N ARG A 245 14.99 -26.85 14.91
CA ARG A 245 16.09 -27.22 15.82
C ARG A 245 16.54 -28.68 15.68
N GLN A 246 15.63 -29.59 15.31
CA GLN A 246 15.96 -30.99 15.00
C GLN A 246 16.68 -31.18 13.66
N LYS A 247 16.44 -30.30 12.66
CA LYS A 247 17.19 -30.32 11.40
C LYS A 247 18.63 -29.80 11.55
N SER A 248 18.85 -28.75 12.35
CA SER A 248 20.20 -28.21 12.57
C SER A 248 21.11 -29.12 13.43
N SER A 249 20.52 -30.04 14.20
CA SER A 249 21.27 -30.98 15.05
C SER A 249 21.61 -32.30 14.36
N THR A 250 20.96 -32.64 13.24
CA THR A 250 21.28 -33.83 12.43
C THR A 250 22.35 -33.59 11.37
N GLU A 251 22.58 -32.34 10.95
CA GLU A 251 23.67 -32.00 10.00
C GLU A 251 25.06 -31.85 10.66
N ASN A 252 25.15 -31.61 11.96
CA ASN A 252 26.43 -31.40 12.66
C ASN A 252 27.11 -32.68 13.21
N THR A 253 26.54 -33.86 13.01
CA THR A 253 27.10 -35.14 13.49
C THR A 253 27.76 -36.02 12.42
N SER A 254 27.87 -35.57 11.16
CA SER A 254 28.48 -36.37 10.08
C SER A 254 29.90 -35.96 9.64
N SER A 255 30.49 -34.90 10.21
CA SER A 255 31.82 -34.39 9.81
C SER A 255 32.91 -34.63 10.86
N GLY A 256 33.07 -35.87 11.31
CA GLY A 256 34.12 -36.19 12.29
C GLY A 256 34.42 -37.66 12.45
N LYS A 257 34.88 -38.32 11.38
CA LYS A 257 35.70 -39.55 11.43
C LYS A 257 36.22 -39.91 10.04
N SER A 258 37.49 -39.63 9.78
CA SER A 258 38.35 -40.35 8.84
C SER A 258 39.79 -39.99 9.17
N GLU A 259 40.59 -41.03 9.39
CA GLU A 259 42.05 -41.04 9.61
C GLU A 259 42.84 -40.44 8.44
#